data_AF-A0A180EMK6-F1
#
_entry.id   AF-A0A180EMK6-F1
#
_cell.length_a   1.000
_cell.length_b   1.000
_cell.length_c   1.000
_cell.angle_alpha   90.00
_cell.angle_beta   90.00
_cell.angle_gamma   90.00
#
_symmetry.space_group_name_H-M   'P 1'
#
loop_
_entity.id
_entity.type
_entity.pdbx_description
1 polymer ?
#
loop_
_entity_poly.entity_id
_entity_poly.type
_entity_poly.pdbx_seq_one_letter_code
_entity_poly.pdbx_strand_id
1 'polypeptide(L)'
;MAYSNRFSPKKHPRPQPEVADREPEPTEDCPDTLNLSINPATQELEDLRSFKVFIKKNLPLPAPPAGLLAGIFDRIDQIKAEEG
;
A
#
# COMPACT_ATOMS: atom_id res chain seq x y z
N MET A 1 27.71 -47.19 -48.69
CA MET A 1 27.46 -45.80 -49.13
C MET A 1 25.99 -45.46 -48.91
N ALA A 2 25.74 -44.31 -48.28
CA ALA A 2 24.48 -43.58 -48.11
C ALA A 2 23.34 -44.19 -47.26
N TYR A 3 23.30 -43.81 -45.97
CA TYR A 3 22.09 -43.85 -45.14
C TYR A 3 21.21 -42.64 -45.46
N SER A 4 19.96 -42.87 -45.87
CA SER A 4 19.00 -41.81 -46.21
C SER A 4 18.50 -41.10 -44.94
N ASN A 5 19.08 -39.94 -44.62
CA ASN A 5 18.50 -38.99 -43.67
C ASN A 5 17.30 -38.28 -44.30
N ARG A 6 16.08 -38.64 -43.87
CA ARG A 6 14.88 -37.81 -44.05
C ARG A 6 14.07 -37.76 -42.77
N PHE A 7 14.64 -37.18 -41.71
CA PHE A 7 13.86 -36.61 -40.61
C PHE A 7 13.49 -35.17 -40.99
N SER A 8 12.26 -34.97 -41.46
CA SER A 8 11.65 -33.64 -41.52
C SER A 8 10.93 -33.40 -40.18
N PRO A 9 11.38 -32.45 -39.35
CA PRO A 9 10.64 -32.12 -38.14
C PRO A 9 9.38 -31.36 -38.55
N LYS A 10 8.21 -31.99 -38.40
CA LYS A 10 6.92 -31.32 -38.49
C LYS A 10 6.88 -30.26 -37.39
N LYS A 11 7.03 -28.99 -37.77
CA LYS A 11 6.79 -27.85 -36.88
C LYS A 11 5.29 -27.78 -36.61
N HIS A 12 4.83 -28.43 -35.55
CA HIS A 12 3.54 -28.08 -34.97
C HIS A 12 3.68 -26.67 -34.38
N PRO A 13 2.81 -25.70 -34.75
CA PRO A 13 2.74 -24.46 -34.02
C PRO A 13 2.34 -24.83 -32.59
N ARG A 14 3.20 -24.53 -31.61
CA ARG A 14 2.82 -24.67 -30.20
C ARG A 14 1.62 -23.75 -29.98
N PRO A 15 0.51 -24.22 -29.38
CA PRO A 15 -0.50 -23.31 -28.90
C PRO A 15 0.19 -22.33 -27.96
N GLN A 16 0.04 -21.04 -28.23
CA GLN A 16 0.46 -20.03 -27.27
C GLN A 16 -0.39 -20.22 -26.02
N PRO A 17 0.18 -20.18 -24.81
CA PRO A 17 -0.61 -20.29 -23.59
C PRO A 17 -1.71 -19.24 -23.63
N GLU A 18 -2.95 -19.69 -23.41
CA GLU A 18 -4.10 -18.81 -23.27
C GLU A 18 -3.80 -17.76 -22.21
N VAL A 19 -4.26 -16.55 -22.48
CA VAL A 19 -3.98 -15.30 -21.74
C VAL A 19 -4.71 -15.31 -20.38
N ALA A 20 -4.55 -16.38 -19.59
CA ALA A 20 -5.23 -16.59 -18.32
C ALA A 20 -4.38 -16.11 -17.12
N ASP A 21 -3.07 -15.94 -17.30
CA ASP A 21 -2.13 -15.51 -16.24
C ASP A 21 -1.70 -14.03 -16.37
N ARG A 22 -2.33 -13.22 -17.23
CA ARG A 22 -2.10 -11.77 -17.17
C ARG A 22 -2.75 -11.25 -15.90
N GLU A 23 -1.94 -10.73 -14.97
CA GLU A 23 -2.45 -9.82 -13.95
C GLU A 23 -3.34 -8.77 -14.65
N PRO A 24 -4.52 -8.46 -14.11
CA PRO A 24 -5.38 -7.46 -14.73
C PRO A 24 -4.57 -6.18 -14.89
N GLU A 25 -4.54 -5.64 -16.12
CA GLU A 25 -3.99 -4.30 -16.35
C GLU A 25 -4.68 -3.37 -15.37
N PRO A 26 -3.95 -2.48 -14.66
CA PRO A 26 -4.56 -1.58 -13.71
C PRO A 26 -5.57 -0.74 -14.50
N THR A 27 -6.86 -1.03 -14.29
CA THR A 27 -7.94 -0.20 -14.81
C THR A 27 -7.68 1.20 -14.27
N GLU A 28 -7.35 2.13 -15.16
CA GLU A 28 -7.03 3.53 -14.83
C GLU A 28 -8.16 4.27 -14.09
N ASP A 29 -9.34 3.64 -13.98
CA ASP A 29 -10.48 4.10 -13.23
C ASP A 29 -10.60 3.40 -11.87
N CYS A 30 -9.56 3.53 -11.05
CA CYS A 30 -9.74 3.44 -9.60
C CYS A 30 -9.95 4.87 -9.07
N PRO A 31 -11.19 5.39 -9.01
CA PRO A 31 -11.45 6.75 -8.53
C PRO A 31 -11.06 6.97 -7.05
N ASP A 32 -10.72 5.90 -6.33
CA ASP A 32 -10.37 5.90 -4.91
C ASP A 32 -8.92 5.44 -4.62
N THR A 33 -8.06 5.23 -5.62
CA THR A 33 -6.67 4.84 -5.36
C THR A 33 -5.87 5.98 -4.77
N LEU A 34 -5.40 5.79 -3.53
CA LEU A 34 -4.51 6.71 -2.85
C LEU A 34 -3.16 6.77 -3.56
N ASN A 35 -2.80 7.93 -4.13
CA ASN A 35 -1.46 8.15 -4.69
C ASN A 35 -0.45 8.35 -3.55
N LEU A 36 0.46 7.38 -3.38
CA LEU A 36 1.53 7.39 -2.38
C LEU A 36 2.91 7.72 -2.97
N SER A 37 2.95 8.25 -4.19
CA SER A 37 4.20 8.60 -4.86
C SER A 37 4.93 9.72 -4.12
N ILE A 38 6.27 9.62 -4.08
CA ILE A 38 7.15 10.59 -3.44
C ILE A 38 7.84 11.39 -4.54
N ASN A 39 7.75 12.71 -4.45
CA ASN A 39 8.48 13.60 -5.34
C ASN A 39 9.99 13.45 -5.05
N PRO A 40 10.81 13.01 -6.01
CA PRO A 40 12.23 12.75 -5.78
C PRO A 40 13.04 14.02 -5.50
N ALA A 41 12.56 15.20 -5.91
CA ALA A 41 13.25 16.46 -5.69
C ALA A 41 13.01 17.03 -4.28
N THR A 42 11.78 16.91 -3.78
CA THR A 42 11.39 17.46 -2.46
C THR A 42 11.37 16.42 -1.35
N GLN A 43 11.39 15.12 -1.70
CA GLN A 43 11.19 14.00 -0.78
C GLN A 43 9.83 14.02 -0.07
N GLU A 44 8.84 14.73 -0.64
CA GLU A 44 7.50 14.86 -0.08
C GLU A 44 6.49 14.01 -0.85
N LEU A 45 5.40 13.64 -0.19
CA LEU A 45 4.28 12.94 -0.82
C LEU A 45 3.58 13.85 -1.83
N GLU A 46 3.36 13.35 -3.04
CA GLU A 46 2.70 14.13 -4.11
C GLU A 46 1.26 14.52 -3.76
N ASP A 47 0.52 13.66 -3.06
CA ASP A 47 -0.85 13.91 -2.63
C ASP A 47 -1.04 13.74 -1.11
N LEU A 48 -0.42 14.66 -0.37
CA LEU A 48 -0.59 14.75 1.09
C LEU A 48 -2.05 14.94 1.52
N ARG A 49 -2.88 15.58 0.68
CA ARG A 49 -4.27 15.88 1.04
C ARG A 49 -5.12 14.62 1.03
N SER A 50 -5.07 13.84 -0.03
CA SER A 50 -5.81 12.58 -0.13
C SER A 50 -5.30 11.58 0.90
N PHE A 51 -4.00 11.57 1.18
CA PHE A 51 -3.42 10.79 2.27
C PHE A 51 -4.04 11.13 3.63
N LYS A 52 -4.13 12.41 4.01
CA LYS A 52 -4.75 12.83 5.28
C LYS A 52 -6.22 12.43 5.37
N VAL A 53 -6.98 12.55 4.28
CA VAL A 53 -8.39 12.14 4.24
C VAL A 53 -8.52 10.62 4.38
N PHE A 54 -7.67 9.87 3.68
CA PHE A 54 -7.64 8.41 3.75
C PHE A 54 -7.33 7.92 5.17
N ILE A 55 -6.27 8.47 5.79
CA ILE A 55 -5.88 8.16 7.17
C ILE A 55 -7.03 8.47 8.13
N LYS A 56 -7.67 9.64 8.02
CA LYS A 56 -8.79 10.02 8.88
C LYS A 56 -10.02 9.11 8.72
N LYS A 57 -10.28 8.62 7.51
CA LYS A 57 -11.42 7.73 7.22
C LYS A 57 -11.18 6.29 7.65
N ASN A 58 -9.96 5.79 7.47
CA ASN A 58 -9.65 4.35 7.59
C ASN A 58 -8.92 3.99 8.88
N LEU A 59 -8.26 4.93 9.55
CA LEU A 59 -7.69 4.67 10.87
C LEU A 59 -8.74 4.95 11.95
N PRO A 60 -8.97 3.99 12.86
CA PRO A 60 -9.79 4.27 14.04
C PRO A 60 -9.14 5.42 14.81
N LEU A 61 -9.96 6.29 15.43
CA LEU A 61 -9.43 7.23 16.41
C LEU A 61 -8.66 6.40 17.44
N PRO A 62 -7.34 6.62 17.61
CA PRO A 62 -6.60 5.91 18.63
C PRO A 62 -7.27 6.23 19.96
N ALA A 63 -7.73 5.18 20.66
CA ALA A 63 -8.25 5.36 22.01
C ALA A 63 -7.16 6.05 22.84
N PRO A 64 -7.51 7.03 23.67
CA PRO A 64 -6.52 7.63 24.56
C PRO A 64 -5.83 6.52 25.36
N PRO A 65 -4.51 6.61 25.59
CA PRO A 65 -3.78 5.64 26.37
C PRO A 65 -4.50 5.38 27.70
N ALA A 66 -4.62 4.11 28.07
CA ALA A 66 -5.22 3.75 29.36
C ALA A 66 -4.49 4.51 30.48
N GLY A 67 -5.24 5.25 31.29
CA GLY A 67 -4.69 6.03 32.41
C GLY A 67 -4.16 7.42 32.05
N LEU A 68 -4.25 7.90 30.80
CA LEU A 68 -3.83 9.27 30.47
C LEU A 68 -4.57 10.33 31.31
N LEU A 69 -5.90 10.18 31.47
CA LEU A 69 -6.69 11.08 32.31
C LEU A 69 -6.29 10.97 33.79
N ALA A 70 -6.05 9.75 34.28
CA ALA A 70 -5.63 9.52 35.66
C ALA A 70 -4.29 10.22 35.94
N GLY A 71 -3.29 10.05 35.07
CA GLY A 71 -2.00 10.71 35.21
C GLY A 71 -2.08 12.24 35.10
N ILE A 72 -3.01 12.78 34.31
CA ILE A 72 -3.27 14.23 34.30
C ILE A 72 -3.82 14.69 35.65
N PHE A 73 -4.79 13.98 36.23
CA PHE A 73 -5.34 14.32 37.54
C PHE A 73 -4.29 14.22 38.66
N ASP A 74 -3.52 13.14 38.69
CA ASP A 74 -2.42 12.96 39.65
C ASP A 74 -1.43 14.13 39.59
N ARG A 75 -1.10 14.60 38.38
CA ARG A 75 -0.19 15.73 38.20
C ARG A 75 -0.80 17.05 38.66
N ILE A 76 -2.09 17.27 38.37
CA ILE A 76 -2.81 18.46 38.84
C ILE A 76 -2.83 18.50 40.37
N ASP A 77 -3.08 17.36 41.02
CA ASP A 77 -3.13 17.28 42.47
C ASP A 77 -1.75 17.49 43.10
N GLN A 78 -0.69 16.96 42.47
CA GLN A 78 0.68 17.26 42.88
C GLN A 78 1.00 18.76 42.81
N ILE A 79 0.63 19.43 41.72
CA ILE A 79 0.87 20.88 41.56
C ILE A 79 0.13 21.67 42.63
N LYS A 80 -1.14 21.34 42.89
CA LYS A 80 -1.92 21.99 43.95
C LYS A 80 -1.33 21.79 45.34
N ALA A 81 -0.72 20.62 45.60
CA ALA A 81 -0.05 20.34 46.86
C ALA A 81 1.29 21.08 47.00
N GLU A 82 1.95 21.44 45.90
CA GLU A 82 3.19 22.24 45.88
C GLU A 82 2.90 23.76 45.97
N GLU A 83 1.71 24.22 45.58
CA GLU A 83 1.28 25.63 45.63
C GLU A 83 0.60 26.07 46.95
N GLY A 84 0.28 25.13 47.83
CA GLY A 84 -0.37 25.38 49.13
C GLY A 84 0.58 25.38 50.32
#